data_AF-A0A0F9YCB0-F1
#
_entry.id   AF-A0A0F9YCB0-F1
#
_cell.length_a   1.000
_cell.length_b   1.000
_cell.length_c   1.000
_cell.angle_alpha   90.00
_cell.angle_beta   90.00
_cell.angle_gamma   90.00
#
_symmetry.space_group_name_H-M   'P 1'
#
loop_
_entity.id
_entity.type
_entity.pdbx_description
1 polymer ?
#
loop_
_entity_poly.entity_id
_entity_poly.type
_entity_poly.pdbx_seq_one_letter_code
_entity_poly.pdbx_strand_id
1 'polypeptide(L)' 'MDLLQLFALFDNRDFFSLFFKAFAILFSILYLLYAIVISKQTQVMNHTLSVKNNNIITFISSLHITIGLILVLLAILIV' A
#
# COMPACT_ATOMS: atom_id res chain seq x y z
N MET A 1 -34.19 13.79 5.24
CA MET A 1 -33.09 14.18 4.34
C MET A 1 -33.45 13.63 2.97
N ASP A 2 -33.70 14.51 2.00
CA ASP A 2 -34.17 14.08 0.68
C ASP A 2 -33.06 13.33 -0.07
N LEU A 3 -33.38 12.29 -0.83
CA LEU A 3 -32.39 11.52 -1.62
C LEU A 3 -31.59 12.43 -2.56
N LEU A 4 -32.23 13.48 -3.08
CA LEU A 4 -31.61 14.52 -3.89
C LEU A 4 -30.52 15.31 -3.14
N GLN A 5 -30.71 15.58 -1.85
CA GLN A 5 -29.70 16.25 -1.02
C GLN A 5 -28.52 15.32 -0.69
N LEU A 6 -28.77 14.01 -0.56
CA LEU A 6 -27.71 13.01 -0.42
C LEU A 6 -26.85 12.94 -1.69
N PHE A 7 -27.47 12.92 -2.88
CA PHE A 7 -26.75 12.96 -4.17
C PHE A 7 -25.99 14.27 -4.39
N ALA A 8 -26.51 15.41 -3.93
CA ALA A 8 -25.80 16.69 -3.99
C ALA A 8 -24.53 16.74 -3.12
N LEU A 9 -24.44 15.95 -2.04
CA LEU A 9 -23.20 15.80 -1.26
C LEU A 9 -22.15 14.97 -2.01
N PHE A 10 -22.57 14.04 -2.88
CA PHE A 10 -21.66 13.28 -3.75
C PHE A 10 -21.18 14.11 -4.95
N ASP A 11 -21.94 15.09 -5.46
CA ASP A 11 -21.46 15.95 -6.56
C ASP A 11 -20.33 16.93 -6.13
N ASN A 12 -20.03 16.97 -4.83
CA ASN A 12 -18.96 17.81 -4.30
C ASN A 12 -17.60 17.13 -4.51
N ARG A 13 -16.83 17.63 -5.49
CA ARG A 13 -15.48 17.10 -5.86
C ARG A 13 -14.54 16.97 -4.66
N ASP A 14 -14.70 17.85 -3.67
CA ASP A 14 -13.89 17.86 -2.45
C ASP A 14 -14.13 16.61 -1.58
N PHE A 15 -15.39 16.15 -1.49
CA PHE A 15 -15.73 14.94 -0.75
C PHE A 15 -15.10 13.70 -1.38
N PHE A 16 -15.19 13.59 -2.71
CA PHE A 16 -14.55 12.50 -3.44
C PHE A 16 -13.02 12.52 -3.28
N SER A 17 -12.37 13.69 -3.34
CA SER A 17 -10.92 13.80 -3.14
C SER A 17 -10.49 13.30 -1.75
N LEU A 18 -11.19 13.75 -0.70
CA LEU A 18 -10.92 13.33 0.68
C LEU A 18 -11.13 11.83 0.89
N PHE A 19 -12.18 11.26 0.28
CA PHE A 19 -12.43 9.82 0.29
C PHE A 19 -11.27 9.05 -0.36
N PHE A 20 -10.88 9.41 -1.59
CA PHE A 20 -9.76 8.76 -2.27
C PHE A 20 -8.45 8.88 -1.49
N LYS A 21 -8.19 10.03 -0.88
CA LYS A 21 -7.01 10.24 -0.02
C LYS A 21 -7.00 9.28 1.18
N ALA A 22 -8.11 9.18 1.90
CA ALA A 22 -8.21 8.28 3.05
C ALA A 22 -7.97 6.82 2.64
N PHE A 23 -8.55 6.40 1.51
CA PHE A 23 -8.35 5.05 0.98
C PHE A 23 -6.92 4.82 0.47
N ALA A 24 -6.30 5.79 -0.19
CA ALA A 24 -4.91 5.70 -0.64
C ALA A 24 -3.95 5.52 0.55
N ILE A 25 -4.15 6.30 1.62
CA ILE A 25 -3.38 6.16 2.86
C ILE A 25 -3.60 4.77 3.46
N LEU A 26 -4.85 4.33 3.62
CA LEU A 26 -5.16 3.01 4.15
C LEU A 26 -4.48 1.88 3.34
N PHE A 27 -4.66 1.87 2.02
CA PHE A 27 -4.10 0.83 1.16
C PHE A 27 -2.58 0.87 1.10
N SER A 28 -1.95 2.04 1.13
CA SER A 28 -0.49 2.15 1.16
C SER A 28 0.10 1.57 2.45
N ILE A 29 -0.54 1.81 3.61
CA ILE A 29 -0.15 1.23 4.89
C ILE A 29 -0.33 -0.29 4.86
N LEU A 30 -1.48 -0.77 4.39
CA LEU A 30 -1.74 -2.21 4.26
C LEU A 30 -0.73 -2.89 3.33
N TYR A 31 -0.38 -2.25 2.21
CA TYR A 31 0.63 -2.74 1.29
C TYR A 31 2.02 -2.79 1.95
N LEU A 32 2.39 -1.77 2.72
CA LEU A 32 3.66 -1.76 3.45
C LEU A 32 3.73 -2.90 4.49
N LEU A 33 2.67 -3.11 5.26
CA LEU A 33 2.59 -4.23 6.20
C LEU A 33 2.71 -5.57 5.47
N TYR A 34 2.00 -5.73 4.36
CA TYR A 34 2.11 -6.91 3.50
C TYR A 34 3.55 -7.13 3.02
N ALA A 35 4.21 -6.08 2.52
CA ALA A 35 5.59 -6.15 2.03
C ALA A 35 6.58 -6.60 3.14
N ILE A 36 6.41 -6.09 4.36
CA ILE A 36 7.21 -6.50 5.53
C ILE A 36 6.99 -7.99 5.84
N VAL A 37 5.74 -8.45 5.86
CA VAL A 37 5.40 -9.85 6.13
C VAL A 37 5.99 -10.78 5.07
N ILE A 38 5.82 -10.46 3.79
CA ILE A 38 6.41 -11.24 2.68
C ILE A 38 7.94 -11.23 2.76
N SER A 39 8.55 -10.13 3.18
CA SER A 39 9.99 -10.09 3.38
C SER A 39 10.47 -11.05 4.46
N LYS A 40 9.75 -11.11 5.59
CA LYS A 40 10.05 -12.10 6.63
C LYS A 40 9.83 -13.53 6.16
N GLN A 41 8.77 -13.80 5.41
CA GLN A 41 8.55 -15.12 4.82
C GLN A 41 9.64 -15.50 3.82
N THR A 42 10.11 -14.54 3.02
CA THR A 42 11.22 -14.73 2.07
C THR A 42 12.52 -15.06 2.79
N GLN A 43 12.81 -14.38 3.91
CA GLN A 43 13.98 -14.69 4.74
C GLN A 43 13.90 -16.11 5.29
N VAL A 44 12.76 -16.50 5.86
CA VAL A 44 12.55 -17.86 6.37
C VAL A 44 12.72 -18.91 5.26
N MET A 45 12.14 -18.67 4.08
CA MET A 45 12.28 -19.54 2.91
C MET A 45 13.73 -19.70 2.48
N ASN A 46 14.50 -18.60 2.40
CA ASN A 46 15.90 -18.65 1.99
C ASN A 46 16.80 -19.37 3.01
N HIS A 47 16.36 -19.45 4.28
CA HIS A 47 17.04 -20.21 5.33
C HIS A 47 16.67 -21.71 5.35
N THR A 48 15.47 -22.07 4.90
CA THR A 48 15.00 -23.47 4.90
C THR A 48 15.26 -24.19 3.59
N LEU A 49 15.25 -23.46 2.47
CA LEU A 49 15.46 -24.01 1.13
C LEU A 49 16.73 -23.42 0.52
N SER A 50 17.59 -24.29 -0.01
CA SER A 50 18.70 -23.88 -0.85
C SER A 50 18.18 -23.49 -2.22
N VAL A 51 17.87 -22.21 -2.42
CA VAL A 51 17.50 -21.68 -3.73
C VAL A 51 18.73 -21.04 -4.35
N LYS A 52 19.04 -21.45 -5.59
CA LYS A 52 20.20 -20.97 -6.38
C LYS A 52 20.31 -19.43 -6.44
N ASN A 53 19.18 -18.74 -6.35
CA ASN A 53 19.08 -17.29 -6.54
C ASN A 53 18.63 -16.54 -5.27
N ASN A 54 18.93 -17.04 -4.07
CA ASN A 54 18.58 -16.42 -2.78
C ASN A 54 18.86 -14.90 -2.72
N ASN A 55 19.98 -14.44 -3.29
CA ASN A 55 20.35 -13.02 -3.31
C ASN A 55 19.37 -12.16 -4.11
N ILE A 56 18.93 -12.64 -5.29
CA ILE A 56 17.99 -11.90 -6.15
C ILE A 56 16.61 -11.84 -5.48
N ILE A 57 16.16 -12.95 -4.88
CA ILE A 57 14.87 -13.00 -4.20
C ILE A 57 14.86 -12.04 -2.99
N THR A 58 15.95 -12.00 -2.23
CA THR A 58 16.11 -11.07 -1.09
C THR A 58 16.12 -9.62 -1.56
N PHE A 59 16.79 -9.31 -2.68
CA PHE A 59 16.80 -7.97 -3.27
C PHE A 59 15.42 -7.52 -3.77
N ILE A 60 14.68 -8.40 -4.45
CA ILE A 60 13.31 -8.09 -4.87
C ILE A 60 12.42 -7.84 -3.64
N SER A 61 12.56 -8.65 -2.60
CA SER A 61 11.82 -8.46 -1.36
C SER A 61 12.12 -7.13 -0.67
N SER A 62 13.36 -6.65 -0.67
CA SER A 62 13.67 -5.32 -0.11
C SER A 62 13.06 -4.20 -0.95
N LEU A 63 13.03 -4.34 -2.28
CA LEU A 63 12.34 -3.39 -3.16
C LEU A 63 10.85 -3.29 -2.86
N HIS A 64 10.17 -4.39 -2.52
CA HIS A 64 8.76 -4.35 -2.12
C HIS A 64 8.53 -3.44 -0.91
N ILE A 65 9.42 -3.47 0.09
CA ILE A 65 9.33 -2.58 1.26
C ILE A 65 9.60 -1.13 0.85
N THR A 66 10.64 -0.89 0.04
CA THR A 66 10.95 0.47 -0.46
C THR A 66 9.78 1.07 -1.25
N ILE A 67 9.15 0.29 -2.13
CA ILE A 67 7.95 0.71 -2.87
C ILE A 67 6.80 1.02 -1.89
N GLY A 68 6.60 0.19 -0.87
CA GLY A 68 5.57 0.46 0.15
C GLY A 68 5.80 1.77 0.90
N LEU A 69 7.04 2.08 1.27
CA LEU A 69 7.40 3.35 1.88
C LEU A 69 7.12 4.53 0.95
N ILE A 70 7.48 4.41 -0.34
CA ILE A 70 7.21 5.44 -1.34
C ILE A 70 5.69 5.65 -1.50
N LEU A 71 4.90 4.57 -1.55
CA LEU A 71 3.44 4.67 -1.66
C LEU A 71 2.83 5.38 -0.47
N VAL A 72 3.30 5.12 0.75
CA VAL A 72 2.83 5.83 1.95
C VAL A 72 3.18 7.31 1.87
N LEU A 73 4.41 7.66 1.49
CA LEU A 73 4.82 9.05 1.32
C LEU A 73 3.98 9.76 0.26
N LEU A 74 3.75 9.13 -0.89
CA LEU A 74 2.90 9.68 -1.95
C LEU A 74 1.45 9.84 -1.49
N ALA A 75 0.88 8.85 -0.79
CA ALA A 75 -0.48 8.92 -0.30
C ALA A 75 -0.71 10.06 0.71
N ILE A 76 0.31 10.40 1.51
CA ILE A 76 0.28 11.56 2.43
C ILE A 76 0.36 12.88 1.65
N LEU A 77 1.21 12.94 0.62
CA LEU A 77 1.46 14.14 -0.19
C LEU A 77 0.35 14.48 -1.19
N ILE A 78 -0.45 13.49 -1.60
CA ILE A 78 -1.61 13.73 -2.47
C ILE A 78 -2.64 14.60 -1.73
N VAL A 79 -3.00 15.73 -2.34
CA VAL A 79 -4.03 16.69 -1.89
C VAL A 79 -5.37 16.33 -2.50
#